data_AF-A0A0J6VEB4-F1
#
_entry.id   AF-A0A0J6VEB4-F1
#
_cell.length_a   1.000
_cell.length_b   1.000
_cell.length_c   1.000
_cell.angle_alpha   90.00
_cell.angle_beta   90.00
_cell.angle_gamma   90.00
#
_symmetry.space_group_name_H-M   'P 1'
#
loop_
_entity.id
_entity.type
_entity.pdbx_description
1 polymer ?
#
loop_
_entity_poly.entity_id
_entity_poly.type
_entity_poly.pdbx_seq_one_letter_code
_entity_poly.pdbx_strand_id
1 'polypeptide(L)'
;MPAAEAWTGVSHRAAGAMFGRATDKASTFKHYTDAVAHALSAGAGAIGSARTALLSHADDIDRGELSVNDMWVVLIKPARVSAEKAASLQEQAKSEQAEINRLLSALGEADAITAQHVQSAAQTFGFAMPGPDDPRRLDPTSGFAAPGDEVPNPMTLNGLMQQGVVRDNDMAQTVRESKEWETEDGQYRRTMTMMDGSRHEIYEWNDLLPCVEDDYYDKNGNEISSTFSQDKTRYDGTQFTSIQFPDGTEVTMTRTADGKTTGGVTTGDGRHGVLPDEFFTHPDITIAGGALTGLEKQAERGIPMLTPQSVENLGNAGKYGGPALGVATALYDTVTAKTFQDACVAAISGTAGIAGGYVVGGLGAAGITALGSPEFAPIAAGAGDVVGSWTFGYLGGIIGNVVCR
;
A
#
# COMPACT_ATOMS: atom_id res chain seq x y z
N MET A 1 7.51 20.39 64.29
CA MET A 1 6.75 21.59 64.68
C MET A 1 6.58 21.58 66.20
N PRO A 2 7.23 22.47 66.95
CA PRO A 2 7.21 22.45 68.44
C PRO A 2 5.87 22.81 69.07
N ALA A 3 4.99 23.52 68.35
CA ALA A 3 3.66 23.92 68.84
C ALA A 3 2.61 22.79 68.85
N ALA A 4 2.93 21.62 68.26
CA ALA A 4 2.03 20.47 68.25
C ALA A 4 2.11 19.62 69.53
N GLU A 5 3.16 19.80 70.35
CA GLU A 5 3.40 18.96 71.55
C GLU A 5 2.51 19.34 72.75
N ALA A 6 1.93 20.53 72.77
CA ALA A 6 1.07 21.01 73.86
C ALA A 6 -0.43 20.66 73.67
N TRP A 7 -0.83 20.18 72.49
CA TRP A 7 -2.23 19.85 72.20
C TRP A 7 -2.50 18.39 72.55
N THR A 8 -3.37 18.15 73.53
CA THR A 8 -3.74 16.80 73.99
C THR A 8 -5.25 16.66 74.17
N GLY A 9 -5.77 15.44 74.34
CA GLY A 9 -7.21 15.17 74.51
C GLY A 9 -7.92 14.57 73.28
N VAL A 10 -9.25 14.46 73.34
CA VAL A 10 -10.07 13.77 72.31
C VAL A 10 -9.93 14.43 70.95
N SER A 11 -9.96 15.76 70.89
CA SER A 11 -9.81 16.53 69.64
C SER A 11 -8.43 16.37 69.00
N HIS A 12 -7.37 16.31 69.81
CA HIS A 12 -6.02 16.03 69.31
C HIS A 12 -5.93 14.62 68.70
N ARG A 13 -6.51 13.60 69.36
CA ARG A 13 -6.56 12.23 68.80
C ARG A 13 -7.35 12.17 67.50
N ALA A 14 -8.47 12.89 67.41
CA ALA A 14 -9.27 12.97 66.19
C ALA A 14 -8.50 13.63 65.04
N ALA A 15 -7.77 14.71 65.31
CA ALA A 15 -6.92 15.38 64.34
C ALA A 15 -5.72 14.52 63.91
N GLY A 16 -5.05 13.85 64.85
CA GLY A 16 -3.99 12.89 64.55
C GLY A 16 -4.48 11.74 63.67
N ALA A 17 -5.67 11.19 63.96
CA ALA A 17 -6.30 10.19 63.10
C ALA A 17 -6.67 10.73 61.71
N MET A 18 -7.08 11.99 61.61
CA MET A 18 -7.34 12.64 60.31
C MET A 18 -6.06 12.79 59.49
N PHE A 19 -4.97 13.29 60.09
CA PHE A 19 -3.68 13.41 59.41
C PHE A 19 -3.11 12.04 59.02
N GLY A 20 -3.26 11.03 59.89
CA GLY A 20 -2.90 9.64 59.55
C GLY A 20 -3.61 9.16 58.29
N ARG A 21 -4.95 9.30 58.22
CA ARG A 21 -5.70 8.97 56.99
C ARG A 21 -5.24 9.75 55.76
N ALA A 22 -4.92 11.04 55.92
CA ALA A 22 -4.43 11.86 54.82
C ALA A 22 -3.04 11.38 54.34
N THR A 23 -2.13 11.05 55.26
CA THR A 23 -0.81 10.48 54.95
C THR A 23 -0.95 9.12 54.27
N ASP A 24 -1.84 8.25 54.74
CA ASP A 24 -2.09 6.95 54.12
C ASP A 24 -2.57 7.12 52.67
N LYS A 25 -3.54 8.02 52.44
CA LYS A 25 -4.04 8.31 51.09
C LYS A 25 -2.97 8.90 50.17
N ALA A 26 -2.17 9.84 50.66
CA ALA A 26 -1.06 10.42 49.90
C ALA A 26 0.01 9.37 49.56
N SER A 27 0.28 8.44 50.48
CA SER A 27 1.24 7.36 50.28
C SER A 27 0.73 6.35 49.23
N THR A 28 -0.55 5.96 49.30
CA THR A 28 -1.19 5.14 48.26
C THR A 28 -1.10 5.80 46.88
N PHE A 29 -1.37 7.11 46.78
CA PHE A 29 -1.26 7.84 45.52
C PHE A 29 0.18 7.87 44.99
N LYS A 30 1.17 8.11 45.86
CA LYS A 30 2.59 8.03 45.49
C LYS A 30 2.97 6.64 44.96
N HIS A 31 2.55 5.58 45.64
CA HIS A 31 2.83 4.21 45.19
C HIS A 31 2.21 3.90 43.83
N TYR A 32 1.00 4.42 43.55
CA TYR A 32 0.38 4.32 42.23
C TYR A 32 1.24 4.99 41.15
N THR A 33 1.62 6.25 41.38
CA THR A 33 2.42 7.00 40.41
C THR A 33 3.80 6.37 40.19
N ASP A 34 4.43 5.86 41.24
CA ASP A 34 5.74 5.18 41.14
C ASP A 34 5.66 3.88 40.34
N ALA A 35 4.60 3.08 40.54
CA ALA A 35 4.41 1.82 39.82
C ALA A 35 4.18 2.04 38.32
N VAL A 36 3.31 3.01 37.96
CA VAL A 36 3.07 3.37 36.57
C VAL A 36 4.32 3.98 35.94
N ALA A 37 5.03 4.87 36.63
CA ALA A 37 6.27 5.46 36.13
C ALA A 37 7.35 4.41 35.89
N HIS A 38 7.47 3.41 36.77
CA HIS A 38 8.41 2.31 36.59
C HIS A 38 8.07 1.45 35.37
N ALA A 39 6.79 1.09 35.18
CA ALA A 39 6.33 0.34 34.01
C ALA A 39 6.63 1.09 32.70
N LEU A 40 6.35 2.40 32.65
CA LEU A 40 6.64 3.24 31.49
C LEU A 40 8.15 3.38 31.24
N SER A 41 8.96 3.56 32.28
CA SER A 41 10.42 3.68 32.13
C SER A 41 11.06 2.37 31.64
N ALA A 42 10.59 1.22 32.14
CA ALA A 42 11.06 -0.08 31.68
C ALA A 42 10.66 -0.33 30.22
N GLY A 43 9.41 -0.02 29.88
CA GLY A 43 8.89 -0.12 28.52
C GLY A 43 9.64 0.76 27.52
N ALA A 44 9.93 2.01 27.89
CA ALA A 44 10.72 2.91 27.05
C ALA A 44 12.11 2.34 26.71
N GLY A 45 12.76 1.66 27.67
CA GLY A 45 14.03 0.96 27.44
C GLY A 45 13.89 -0.24 26.48
N ALA A 46 12.88 -1.10 26.71
CA ALA A 46 12.65 -2.29 25.90
C ALA A 46 12.27 -1.94 24.45
N ILE A 47 11.27 -1.06 24.27
CA ILE A 47 10.82 -0.56 22.96
C ILE A 47 11.96 0.17 22.27
N GLY A 48 12.69 1.04 22.98
CA GLY A 48 13.82 1.78 22.43
C GLY A 48 14.93 0.85 21.89
N SER A 49 15.24 -0.22 22.63
CA SER A 49 16.22 -1.22 22.19
C SER A 49 15.74 -1.99 20.96
N ALA A 50 14.49 -2.48 20.96
CA ALA A 50 13.92 -3.22 19.83
C ALA A 50 13.84 -2.34 18.57
N ARG A 51 13.38 -1.10 18.70
CA ARG A 51 13.33 -0.10 17.62
C ARG A 51 14.73 0.16 17.04
N THR A 52 15.74 0.32 17.90
CA THR A 52 17.11 0.57 17.45
C THR A 52 17.66 -0.59 16.65
N ALA A 53 17.43 -1.83 17.09
CA ALA A 53 17.85 -3.02 16.36
C ALA A 53 17.17 -3.13 14.98
N LEU A 54 15.86 -2.89 14.93
CA LEU A 54 15.09 -2.89 13.68
C LEU A 54 15.59 -1.81 12.69
N LEU A 55 15.70 -0.57 13.15
CA LEU A 55 16.14 0.55 12.30
C LEU A 55 17.59 0.39 11.83
N SER A 56 18.49 -0.05 12.72
CA SER A 56 19.88 -0.29 12.32
C SER A 56 19.99 -1.36 11.24
N HIS A 57 19.16 -2.41 11.30
CA HIS A 57 19.16 -3.45 10.28
C HIS A 57 18.56 -2.95 8.97
N ALA A 58 17.46 -2.19 9.01
CA ALA A 58 16.90 -1.53 7.84
C ALA A 58 17.92 -0.58 7.18
N ASP A 59 18.65 0.22 7.97
CA ASP A 59 19.74 1.08 7.50
C ASP A 59 20.87 0.28 6.83
N ASP A 60 21.16 -0.93 7.30
CA ASP A 60 22.17 -1.81 6.70
C ASP A 60 21.71 -2.32 5.32
N ILE A 61 20.43 -2.72 5.21
CA ILE A 61 19.80 -3.11 3.95
C ILE A 61 19.81 -1.93 2.97
N ASP A 62 19.39 -0.74 3.43
CA ASP A 62 19.30 0.49 2.63
C ASP A 62 20.66 1.01 2.15
N ARG A 63 21.79 0.55 2.69
CA ARG A 63 23.12 0.86 2.12
C ARG A 63 23.51 -0.03 0.94
N GLY A 64 22.80 -1.15 0.74
CA GLY A 64 23.05 -2.12 -0.32
C GLY A 64 22.18 -1.91 -1.58
N GLU A 65 21.98 -3.02 -2.30
CA GLU A 65 21.13 -3.11 -3.50
C GLU A 65 19.65 -3.31 -3.19
N LEU A 66 19.30 -3.40 -1.91
CA LEU A 66 17.94 -3.55 -1.41
C LEU A 66 17.51 -2.27 -0.68
N SER A 67 16.22 -2.14 -0.41
CA SER A 67 15.68 -1.10 0.45
C SER A 67 14.50 -1.60 1.28
N VAL A 68 14.21 -0.93 2.40
CA VAL A 68 13.02 -1.19 3.22
C VAL A 68 12.03 -0.05 3.03
N ASN A 69 10.77 -0.35 2.67
CA ASN A 69 9.74 0.68 2.55
C ASN A 69 9.00 0.93 3.88
N ASP A 70 8.07 1.88 3.88
CA ASP A 70 7.29 2.25 5.08
C ASP A 70 6.37 1.12 5.60
N MET A 71 6.05 0.14 4.75
CA MET A 71 5.31 -1.07 5.12
C MET A 71 6.23 -2.20 5.62
N TRP A 72 7.51 -1.88 5.86
CA TRP A 72 8.58 -2.81 6.25
C TRP A 72 8.76 -4.00 5.32
N VAL A 73 8.52 -3.76 4.03
CA VAL A 73 8.78 -4.73 2.98
C VAL A 73 10.15 -4.46 2.38
N VAL A 74 10.95 -5.51 2.24
CA VAL A 74 12.26 -5.46 1.60
C VAL A 74 12.08 -5.56 0.08
N LEU A 75 12.57 -4.53 -0.60
CA LEU A 75 12.44 -4.32 -2.04
C LEU A 75 13.82 -4.30 -2.71
N ILE A 76 13.85 -4.55 -4.02
CA ILE A 76 15.07 -4.47 -4.82
C ILE A 76 15.16 -3.05 -5.39
N LYS A 77 16.28 -2.37 -5.17
CA LYS A 77 16.46 -1.04 -5.76
C LYS A 77 16.53 -1.14 -7.29
N PRO A 78 15.99 -0.14 -8.02
CA PRO A 78 16.12 -0.09 -9.47
C PRO A 78 17.59 -0.14 -9.92
N ALA A 79 17.94 -1.21 -10.63
CA ALA A 79 19.27 -1.41 -11.18
C ALA A 79 19.20 -2.33 -12.41
N ARG A 80 20.00 -2.02 -13.44
CA ARG A 80 20.13 -2.88 -14.62
C ARG A 80 21.06 -4.04 -14.30
N VAL A 81 20.50 -5.24 -14.26
CA VAL A 81 21.20 -6.45 -13.80
C VAL A 81 20.85 -7.64 -14.68
N SER A 82 21.66 -8.70 -14.65
CA SER A 82 21.31 -9.95 -15.36
C SER A 82 20.15 -10.68 -14.67
N ALA A 83 19.54 -11.65 -15.37
CA ALA A 83 18.52 -12.51 -14.79
C ALA A 83 19.03 -13.28 -13.56
N GLU A 84 20.29 -13.75 -13.60
CA GLU A 84 20.91 -14.48 -12.48
C GLU A 84 21.12 -13.56 -11.28
N LYS A 85 21.57 -12.32 -11.50
CA LYS A 85 21.74 -11.35 -10.42
C LYS A 85 20.38 -10.92 -9.85
N ALA A 86 19.35 -10.73 -10.68
CA ALA A 86 18.00 -10.46 -10.21
C ALA A 86 17.46 -11.60 -9.33
N ALA A 87 17.62 -12.85 -9.76
CA ALA A 87 17.23 -14.01 -8.96
C ALA A 87 17.98 -14.07 -7.62
N SER A 88 19.29 -13.78 -7.62
CA SER A 88 20.08 -13.67 -6.38
C SER A 88 19.58 -12.57 -5.46
N LEU A 89 19.18 -11.40 -6.01
CA LEU A 89 18.64 -10.30 -5.23
C LEU A 89 17.25 -10.62 -4.67
N GLN A 90 16.41 -11.35 -5.40
CA GLN A 90 15.12 -11.83 -4.89
C GLN A 90 15.28 -12.77 -3.70
N GLU A 91 16.22 -13.73 -3.78
CA GLU A 91 16.49 -14.62 -2.64
C GLU A 91 17.09 -13.87 -1.45
N GLN A 92 17.98 -12.90 -1.71
CA GLN A 92 18.50 -12.02 -0.66
C GLN A 92 17.35 -11.23 0.00
N ALA A 93 16.47 -10.61 -0.78
CA ALA A 93 15.32 -9.86 -0.26
C ALA A 93 14.40 -10.73 0.59
N LYS A 94 14.15 -11.99 0.22
CA LYS A 94 13.39 -12.95 1.05
C LYS A 94 14.08 -13.25 2.38
N SER A 95 15.40 -13.41 2.37
CA SER A 95 16.19 -13.65 3.58
C SER A 95 16.15 -12.43 4.51
N GLU A 96 16.41 -11.23 3.98
CA GLU A 96 16.36 -10.00 4.76
C GLU A 96 14.93 -9.71 5.27
N GLN A 97 13.88 -10.02 4.48
CA GLN A 97 12.50 -9.90 4.93
C GLN A 97 12.21 -10.76 6.15
N ALA A 98 12.77 -11.98 6.22
CA ALA A 98 12.57 -12.86 7.37
C ALA A 98 13.19 -12.25 8.65
N GLU A 99 14.34 -11.60 8.52
CA GLU A 99 15.00 -10.93 9.66
C GLU A 99 14.28 -9.65 10.07
N ILE A 100 13.84 -8.82 9.11
CA ILE A 100 12.95 -7.67 9.37
C ILE A 100 11.68 -8.12 10.10
N ASN A 101 11.04 -9.20 9.64
CA ASN A 101 9.85 -9.76 10.27
C ASN A 101 10.11 -10.22 11.72
N ARG A 102 11.27 -10.84 11.98
CA ARG A 102 11.67 -11.22 13.34
C ARG A 102 11.84 -10.00 14.25
N LEU A 103 12.48 -8.94 13.74
CA LEU A 103 12.72 -7.69 14.48
C LEU A 103 11.42 -6.90 14.72
N LEU A 104 10.51 -6.86 13.73
CA LEU A 104 9.17 -6.29 13.88
C LEU A 104 8.36 -6.99 14.95
N SER A 105 8.34 -8.33 14.94
CA SER A 105 7.64 -9.11 15.98
C SER A 105 8.20 -8.83 17.37
N ALA A 106 9.52 -8.69 17.51
CA ALA A 106 10.15 -8.34 18.78
C ALA A 106 9.77 -6.92 19.27
N LEU A 107 9.62 -5.97 18.34
CA LEU A 107 9.14 -4.62 18.67
C LEU A 107 7.68 -4.65 19.13
N GLY A 108 6.81 -5.37 18.42
CA GLY A 108 5.40 -5.56 18.80
C GLY A 108 5.25 -6.28 20.15
N GLU A 109 6.09 -7.27 20.43
CA GLU A 109 6.12 -7.95 21.73
C GLU A 109 6.56 -7.00 22.86
N ALA A 110 7.60 -6.18 22.64
CA ALA A 110 8.06 -5.19 23.62
C ALA A 110 6.97 -4.16 23.95
N ASP A 111 6.23 -3.71 22.95
CA ASP A 111 5.07 -2.81 23.14
C ASP A 111 3.94 -3.49 23.92
N ALA A 112 3.54 -4.70 23.51
CA ALA A 112 2.48 -5.47 24.16
C ALA A 112 2.79 -5.76 25.65
N ILE A 113 4.03 -6.15 25.96
CA ILE A 113 4.49 -6.38 27.33
C ILE A 113 4.46 -5.07 28.13
N THR A 114 4.86 -3.94 27.53
CA THR A 114 4.79 -2.62 28.16
C THR A 114 3.35 -2.25 28.51
N ALA A 115 2.43 -2.40 27.56
CA ALA A 115 1.01 -2.17 27.78
C ALA A 115 0.46 -3.05 28.92
N GLN A 116 0.83 -4.33 28.94
CA GLN A 116 0.43 -5.26 30.01
C GLN A 116 0.97 -4.83 31.38
N HIS A 117 2.22 -4.37 31.47
CA HIS A 117 2.80 -3.90 32.72
C HIS A 117 2.11 -2.63 33.24
N VAL A 118 1.78 -1.67 32.36
CA VAL A 118 1.03 -0.47 32.73
C VAL A 118 -0.37 -0.83 33.25
N GLN A 119 -1.08 -1.71 32.54
CA GLN A 119 -2.40 -2.18 32.97
C GLN A 119 -2.33 -2.91 34.31
N SER A 120 -1.34 -3.78 34.51
CA SER A 120 -1.15 -4.54 35.75
C SER A 120 -0.82 -3.62 36.94
N ALA A 121 0.02 -2.60 36.72
CA ALA A 121 0.31 -1.58 37.72
C ALA A 121 -0.97 -0.83 38.10
N ALA A 122 -1.80 -0.47 37.12
CA ALA A 122 -3.06 0.23 37.37
C ALA A 122 -4.09 -0.63 38.12
N GLN A 123 -4.17 -1.93 37.83
CA GLN A 123 -5.11 -2.86 38.48
C GLN A 123 -4.96 -2.91 40.00
N THR A 124 -3.73 -2.81 40.50
CA THR A 124 -3.43 -2.77 41.94
C THR A 124 -4.12 -1.61 42.66
N PHE A 125 -4.53 -0.57 41.92
CA PHE A 125 -5.15 0.65 42.45
C PHE A 125 -6.60 0.85 41.98
N GLY A 126 -7.26 -0.22 41.54
CA GLY A 126 -8.69 -0.24 41.23
C GLY A 126 -9.05 0.11 39.79
N PHE A 127 -8.07 0.24 38.89
CA PHE A 127 -8.34 0.21 37.46
C PHE A 127 -8.79 -1.20 37.07
N ALA A 128 -9.89 -1.29 36.32
CA ALA A 128 -10.34 -2.56 35.76
C ALA A 128 -10.63 -2.35 34.28
N MET A 129 -9.97 -3.12 33.42
CA MET A 129 -10.39 -3.18 32.02
C MET A 129 -11.79 -3.81 31.95
N PRO A 130 -12.64 -3.33 31.04
CA PRO A 130 -13.87 -4.02 30.69
C PRO A 130 -13.62 -5.51 30.40
N GLY A 131 -14.51 -6.38 30.87
CA GLY A 131 -14.42 -7.82 30.61
C GLY A 131 -14.48 -8.16 29.11
N PRO A 132 -14.12 -9.38 28.70
CA PRO A 132 -14.18 -9.82 27.30
C PRO A 132 -15.55 -9.60 26.65
N ASP A 133 -16.62 -9.75 27.43
CA ASP A 133 -18.00 -9.65 26.96
C ASP A 133 -18.59 -8.23 27.12
N ASP A 134 -17.78 -7.24 27.49
CA ASP A 134 -18.27 -5.88 27.67
C ASP A 134 -18.54 -5.23 26.30
N PRO A 135 -19.78 -4.82 26.02
CA PRO A 135 -20.14 -4.25 24.72
C PRO A 135 -19.41 -2.94 24.42
N ARG A 136 -18.85 -2.26 25.43
CA ARG A 136 -17.99 -1.09 25.20
C ARG A 136 -16.70 -1.45 24.46
N ARG A 137 -16.23 -2.69 24.51
CA ARG A 137 -15.09 -3.16 23.69
C ARG A 137 -15.44 -3.26 22.20
N LEU A 138 -16.74 -3.26 21.86
CA LEU A 138 -17.23 -3.23 20.48
C LEU A 138 -17.38 -1.79 19.95
N ASP A 139 -17.27 -0.79 20.82
CA ASP A 139 -17.31 0.62 20.47
C ASP A 139 -15.87 1.16 20.33
N PRO A 140 -15.38 1.39 19.10
CA PRO A 140 -14.02 1.87 18.87
C PRO A 140 -13.77 3.28 19.43
N THR A 141 -14.82 4.05 19.75
CA THR A 141 -14.69 5.37 20.36
C THR A 141 -14.56 5.33 21.88
N SER A 142 -14.75 4.16 22.49
CA SER A 142 -14.71 3.98 23.94
C SER A 142 -13.29 4.02 24.52
N GLY A 143 -12.25 3.95 23.67
CA GLY A 143 -10.84 3.84 24.09
C GLY A 143 -10.47 2.52 24.77
N PHE A 144 -11.32 1.48 24.66
CA PHE A 144 -11.09 0.16 25.29
C PHE A 144 -10.66 -0.93 24.29
N ALA A 145 -10.75 -0.66 22.99
CA ALA A 145 -10.13 -1.48 21.96
C ALA A 145 -8.66 -1.06 21.78
N ALA A 146 -7.77 -2.03 21.59
CA ALA A 146 -6.39 -1.72 21.20
C ALA A 146 -6.41 -1.12 19.78
N PRO A 147 -5.60 -0.08 19.51
CA PRO A 147 -5.36 0.37 18.14
C PRO A 147 -4.91 -0.81 17.27
N GLY A 148 -5.33 -0.82 16.00
CA GLY A 148 -4.84 -1.79 15.03
C GLY A 148 -3.39 -1.49 14.62
N ASP A 149 -2.71 -2.51 14.12
CA ASP A 149 -1.38 -2.35 13.51
C ASP A 149 -1.47 -1.47 12.25
N GLU A 150 -0.49 -0.59 12.05
CA GLU A 150 -0.39 0.27 10.85
C GLU A 150 0.40 -0.40 9.71
N VAL A 151 0.99 -1.56 9.97
CA VAL A 151 1.84 -2.30 9.03
C VAL A 151 1.43 -3.78 9.00
N PRO A 152 1.75 -4.53 7.92
CA PRO A 152 1.35 -5.92 7.79
C PRO A 152 1.91 -6.77 8.93
N ASN A 153 1.05 -7.50 9.63
CA ASN A 153 1.49 -8.32 10.76
C ASN A 153 2.18 -9.61 10.28
N PRO A 154 3.52 -9.74 10.46
CA PRO A 154 4.29 -10.85 9.89
C PRO A 154 4.02 -12.20 10.57
N MET A 155 3.29 -12.21 11.69
CA MET A 155 2.89 -13.42 12.40
C MET A 155 1.60 -14.04 11.87
N THR A 156 0.94 -13.38 10.92
CA THR A 156 -0.33 -13.83 10.34
C THR A 156 -0.15 -14.18 8.87
N LEU A 157 -0.91 -15.16 8.38
CA LEU A 157 -0.92 -15.52 6.96
C LEU A 157 -1.31 -14.31 6.09
N ASN A 158 -2.28 -13.51 6.56
CA ASN A 158 -2.72 -12.32 5.86
C ASN A 158 -1.58 -11.30 5.72
N GLY A 159 -0.89 -10.96 6.82
CA GLY A 159 0.23 -10.02 6.75
C GLY A 159 1.39 -10.51 5.86
N LEU A 160 1.68 -11.82 5.85
CA LEU A 160 2.66 -12.38 4.92
C LEU A 160 2.23 -12.26 3.45
N MET A 161 0.95 -12.50 3.15
CA MET A 161 0.40 -12.28 1.81
C MET A 161 0.52 -10.81 1.41
N GLN A 162 0.18 -9.88 2.30
CA GLN A 162 0.27 -8.44 2.07
C GLN A 162 1.68 -7.97 1.73
N GLN A 163 2.68 -8.44 2.48
CA GLN A 163 4.10 -8.17 2.18
C GLN A 163 4.50 -8.74 0.82
N GLY A 164 4.04 -9.96 0.52
CA GLY A 164 4.24 -10.60 -0.78
C GLY A 164 3.68 -9.76 -1.92
N VAL A 165 2.46 -9.22 -1.75
CA VAL A 165 1.83 -8.36 -2.74
C VAL A 165 2.65 -7.11 -3.04
N VAL A 166 3.04 -6.38 -1.99
CA VAL A 166 3.80 -5.13 -2.13
C VAL A 166 5.11 -5.39 -2.87
N ARG A 167 5.81 -6.48 -2.52
CA ARG A 167 7.05 -6.88 -3.17
C ARG A 167 6.82 -7.28 -4.64
N ASP A 168 5.79 -8.07 -4.92
CA ASP A 168 5.50 -8.53 -6.28
C ASP A 168 5.13 -7.36 -7.20
N ASN A 169 4.33 -6.41 -6.72
CA ASN A 169 4.00 -5.16 -7.43
C ASN A 169 5.25 -4.33 -7.71
N ASP A 170 6.12 -4.15 -6.72
CA ASP A 170 7.36 -3.38 -6.88
C ASP A 170 8.31 -4.03 -7.90
N MET A 171 8.47 -5.35 -7.85
CA MET A 171 9.31 -6.10 -8.79
C MET A 171 8.75 -6.09 -10.21
N ALA A 172 7.43 -6.13 -10.37
CA ALA A 172 6.75 -6.06 -11.67
C ALA A 172 6.85 -4.68 -12.33
N GLN A 173 7.25 -3.65 -11.59
CA GLN A 173 7.49 -2.30 -12.12
C GLN A 173 8.97 -1.95 -12.21
N THR A 174 9.85 -2.71 -11.56
CA THR A 174 11.29 -2.39 -11.49
C THR A 174 12.01 -2.98 -12.68
N VAL A 175 12.63 -2.12 -13.50
CA VAL A 175 13.22 -2.54 -14.77
C VAL A 175 14.56 -3.22 -14.53
N ARG A 176 14.65 -4.49 -14.90
CA ARG A 176 15.87 -5.30 -14.84
C ARG A 176 16.73 -5.08 -16.09
N GLU A 177 16.11 -5.11 -17.26
CA GLU A 177 16.81 -5.11 -18.56
C GLU A 177 15.94 -4.39 -19.60
N SER A 178 16.57 -3.70 -20.55
CA SER A 178 15.89 -3.21 -21.75
C SER A 178 16.69 -3.54 -22.99
N LYS A 179 15.99 -3.95 -24.04
CA LYS A 179 16.54 -4.22 -25.35
C LYS A 179 15.81 -3.37 -26.38
N GLU A 180 16.57 -2.73 -27.25
CA GLU A 180 16.05 -1.82 -28.28
C GLU A 180 16.60 -2.24 -29.65
N TRP A 181 15.77 -2.23 -30.69
CA TRP A 181 16.18 -2.54 -32.06
C TRP A 181 15.19 -1.98 -33.09
N GLU A 182 15.64 -1.81 -34.33
CA GLU A 182 14.77 -1.52 -35.48
C GLU A 182 14.55 -2.81 -36.30
N THR A 183 13.33 -2.99 -36.81
CA THR A 183 13.02 -4.09 -37.74
C THR A 183 13.44 -3.75 -39.17
N GLU A 184 13.52 -4.76 -40.04
CA GLU A 184 13.79 -4.55 -41.48
C GLU A 184 12.77 -3.62 -42.15
N ASP A 185 11.53 -3.60 -41.63
CA ASP A 185 10.44 -2.75 -42.10
C ASP A 185 10.49 -1.32 -41.51
N GLY A 186 11.53 -0.97 -40.76
CA GLY A 186 11.72 0.36 -40.17
C GLY A 186 10.88 0.64 -38.92
N GLN A 187 10.33 -0.39 -38.26
CA GLN A 187 9.63 -0.24 -36.99
C GLN A 187 10.64 -0.24 -35.84
N TYR A 188 10.52 0.71 -34.92
CA TYR A 188 11.31 0.69 -33.70
C TYR A 188 10.64 -0.19 -32.66
N ARG A 189 11.43 -1.03 -31.99
CA ARG A 189 10.96 -1.97 -30.97
C ARG A 189 11.79 -1.88 -29.72
N ARG A 190 11.11 -2.03 -28.59
CA ARG A 190 11.73 -2.08 -27.27
C ARG A 190 11.06 -3.13 -26.41
N THR A 191 11.88 -3.97 -25.77
CA THR A 191 11.40 -4.86 -24.71
C THR A 191 12.02 -4.42 -23.40
N MET A 192 11.18 -4.13 -22.40
CA MET A 192 11.59 -3.88 -21.03
C MET A 192 11.23 -5.10 -20.19
N THR A 193 12.22 -5.77 -19.62
CA THR A 193 12.00 -6.89 -18.71
C THR A 193 12.16 -6.43 -17.27
N MET A 194 11.21 -6.81 -16.43
CA MET A 194 11.10 -6.39 -15.04
C MET A 194 11.83 -7.38 -14.11
N MET A 195 11.98 -7.01 -12.84
CA MET A 195 12.69 -7.82 -11.85
C MET A 195 11.99 -9.16 -11.59
N ASP A 196 10.67 -9.22 -11.69
CA ASP A 196 9.88 -10.45 -11.54
C ASP A 196 9.86 -11.33 -12.81
N GLY A 197 10.41 -10.84 -13.92
CA GLY A 197 10.42 -11.51 -15.23
C GLY A 197 9.25 -11.17 -16.15
N SER A 198 8.30 -10.35 -15.69
CA SER A 198 7.28 -9.73 -16.57
C SER A 198 7.95 -8.81 -17.59
N ARG A 199 7.25 -8.48 -18.68
CA ARG A 199 7.82 -7.66 -19.74
C ARG A 199 6.80 -6.77 -20.42
N HIS A 200 7.27 -5.59 -20.81
CA HIS A 200 6.59 -4.70 -21.73
C HIS A 200 7.25 -4.80 -23.10
N GLU A 201 6.44 -5.02 -24.13
CA GLU A 201 6.86 -5.01 -25.52
C GLU A 201 6.27 -3.77 -26.19
N ILE A 202 7.14 -2.79 -26.45
CA ILE A 202 6.77 -1.49 -26.99
C ILE A 202 7.14 -1.43 -28.47
N TYR A 203 6.18 -1.01 -29.28
CA TYR A 203 6.29 -0.92 -30.73
C TYR A 203 6.01 0.49 -31.18
N GLU A 204 6.85 1.03 -32.06
CA GLU A 204 6.63 2.32 -32.70
C GLU A 204 6.67 2.15 -34.21
N TRP A 205 5.66 2.70 -34.89
CA TRP A 205 5.60 2.67 -36.35
C TRP A 205 4.89 3.87 -36.94
N ASN A 206 5.06 4.03 -38.26
CA ASN A 206 4.39 5.01 -39.11
C ASN A 206 4.78 6.48 -38.85
N ASP A 207 5.76 6.98 -39.61
CA ASP A 207 6.27 8.35 -39.48
C ASP A 207 5.23 9.45 -39.73
N LEU A 208 4.21 9.18 -40.54
CA LEU A 208 3.18 10.16 -40.92
C LEU A 208 1.99 10.17 -39.96
N LEU A 209 1.66 9.01 -39.38
CA LEU A 209 0.63 8.84 -38.35
C LEU A 209 1.23 8.01 -37.20
N PRO A 210 2.05 8.62 -36.34
CA PRO A 210 2.79 7.90 -35.31
C PRO A 210 1.85 7.04 -34.47
N CYS A 211 2.18 5.76 -34.43
CA CYS A 211 1.52 4.76 -33.60
C CYS A 211 2.52 4.24 -32.56
N VAL A 212 2.05 4.08 -31.34
CA VAL A 212 2.79 3.41 -30.27
C VAL A 212 1.90 2.37 -29.62
N GLU A 213 2.43 1.17 -29.42
CA GLU A 213 1.77 0.09 -28.71
C GLU A 213 2.65 -0.39 -27.57
N ASP A 214 2.04 -0.77 -26.45
CA ASP A 214 2.70 -1.40 -25.30
C ASP A 214 1.88 -2.62 -24.87
N ASP A 215 2.40 -3.80 -25.18
CA ASP A 215 1.86 -5.07 -24.72
C ASP A 215 2.58 -5.48 -23.45
N TYR A 216 1.82 -5.56 -22.36
CA TYR A 216 2.31 -5.98 -21.06
C TYR A 216 2.00 -7.46 -20.82
N TYR A 217 3.03 -8.25 -20.54
CA TYR A 217 2.94 -9.67 -20.24
C TYR A 217 3.46 -9.98 -18.84
N ASP A 218 2.79 -10.89 -18.15
CA ASP A 218 3.28 -11.47 -16.91
C ASP A 218 4.55 -12.34 -17.16
N LYS A 219 5.18 -12.78 -16.07
CA LYS A 219 6.38 -13.63 -16.12
C LYS A 219 6.17 -15.01 -16.77
N ASN A 220 4.92 -15.44 -16.90
CA ASN A 220 4.52 -16.70 -17.54
C ASN A 220 4.19 -16.50 -19.03
N GLY A 221 4.16 -15.25 -19.50
CA GLY A 221 3.83 -14.88 -20.88
C GLY A 221 2.34 -14.69 -21.14
N ASN A 222 1.50 -14.63 -20.11
CA ASN A 222 0.10 -14.23 -20.29
C ASN A 222 0.01 -12.72 -20.43
N GLU A 223 -0.79 -12.25 -21.37
CA GLU A 223 -1.06 -10.82 -21.54
C GLU A 223 -1.84 -10.29 -20.32
N ILE A 224 -1.42 -9.13 -19.82
CA ILE A 224 -2.07 -8.39 -18.73
C ILE A 224 -2.87 -7.22 -19.31
N SER A 225 -2.30 -6.53 -20.31
CA SER A 225 -2.97 -5.44 -21.02
C SER A 225 -2.24 -5.13 -22.32
N SER A 226 -2.98 -4.69 -23.33
CA SER A 226 -2.43 -4.08 -24.54
C SER A 226 -2.89 -2.63 -24.63
N THR A 227 -1.94 -1.69 -24.73
CA THR A 227 -2.22 -0.27 -24.92
C THR A 227 -1.83 0.14 -26.32
N PHE A 228 -2.77 0.71 -27.08
CA PHE A 228 -2.51 1.30 -28.38
C PHE A 228 -2.75 2.80 -28.36
N SER A 229 -1.86 3.56 -28.99
CA SER A 229 -1.89 5.02 -29.07
C SER A 229 -1.60 5.47 -30.50
N GLN A 230 -2.41 6.39 -31.02
CA GLN A 230 -2.27 6.92 -32.36
C GLN A 230 -2.43 8.44 -32.39
N ASP A 231 -1.39 9.13 -32.85
CA ASP A 231 -1.39 10.58 -33.03
C ASP A 231 -1.67 10.94 -34.50
N LYS A 232 -2.87 11.45 -34.79
CA LYS A 232 -3.27 11.96 -36.10
C LYS A 232 -3.30 13.48 -36.17
N THR A 233 -2.63 14.17 -35.23
CA THR A 233 -2.65 15.64 -35.16
C THR A 233 -2.22 16.29 -36.48
N ARG A 234 -1.28 15.67 -37.21
CA ARG A 234 -0.80 16.16 -38.52
C ARG A 234 -1.74 15.87 -39.70
N TYR A 235 -2.74 15.01 -39.53
CA TYR A 235 -3.64 14.57 -40.60
C TYR A 235 -5.04 15.16 -40.44
N ASP A 236 -5.75 14.82 -39.38
CA ASP A 236 -7.13 15.26 -39.11
C ASP A 236 -7.27 15.98 -37.77
N GLY A 237 -6.17 16.18 -37.03
CA GLY A 237 -6.18 16.85 -35.73
C GLY A 237 -6.61 15.96 -34.57
N THR A 238 -6.84 14.65 -34.79
CA THR A 238 -7.34 13.74 -33.76
C THR A 238 -6.24 12.94 -33.06
N GLN A 239 -6.54 12.47 -31.86
CA GLN A 239 -5.69 11.59 -31.07
C GLN A 239 -6.56 10.47 -30.51
N PHE A 240 -6.03 9.24 -30.47
CA PHE A 240 -6.76 8.08 -29.99
C PHE A 240 -5.87 7.18 -29.13
N THR A 241 -6.37 6.75 -27.97
CA THR A 241 -5.72 5.75 -27.13
C THR A 241 -6.74 4.72 -26.67
N SER A 242 -6.38 3.45 -26.75
CA SER A 242 -7.17 2.33 -26.24
C SER A 242 -6.33 1.43 -25.35
N ILE A 243 -6.92 0.89 -24.28
CA ILE A 243 -6.30 -0.09 -23.40
C ILE A 243 -7.25 -1.28 -23.30
N GLN A 244 -6.78 -2.46 -23.67
CA GLN A 244 -7.54 -3.71 -23.63
C GLN A 244 -7.02 -4.60 -22.51
N PHE A 245 -7.96 -5.28 -21.83
CA PHE A 245 -7.67 -6.22 -20.75
C PHE A 245 -8.18 -7.63 -21.10
N PRO A 246 -7.56 -8.69 -20.55
CA PRO A 246 -7.95 -10.08 -20.81
C PRO A 246 -9.38 -10.44 -20.43
N ASP A 247 -10.00 -9.70 -19.51
CA ASP A 247 -11.39 -9.90 -19.10
C ASP A 247 -12.41 -9.29 -20.09
N GLY A 248 -11.92 -8.73 -21.21
CA GLY A 248 -12.73 -8.07 -22.23
C GLY A 248 -13.06 -6.61 -21.92
N THR A 249 -12.55 -6.06 -20.82
CA THR A 249 -12.68 -4.63 -20.53
C THR A 249 -11.80 -3.82 -21.47
N GLU A 250 -12.34 -2.74 -22.00
CA GLU A 250 -11.65 -1.80 -22.86
C GLU A 250 -11.85 -0.36 -22.37
N VAL A 251 -10.76 0.38 -22.27
CA VAL A 251 -10.77 1.84 -22.04
C VAL A 251 -10.43 2.52 -23.34
N THR A 252 -11.24 3.48 -23.76
CA THR A 252 -10.99 4.28 -24.97
C THR A 252 -10.98 5.76 -24.63
N MET A 253 -10.06 6.50 -25.25
CA MET A 253 -9.89 7.93 -25.08
C MET A 253 -9.65 8.55 -26.46
N THR A 254 -10.35 9.64 -26.75
CA THR A 254 -10.24 10.36 -28.01
C THR A 254 -10.14 11.85 -27.78
N ARG A 255 -9.27 12.51 -28.52
CA ARG A 255 -9.28 13.95 -28.68
C ARG A 255 -9.67 14.31 -30.11
N THR A 256 -10.63 15.20 -30.25
CA THR A 256 -11.03 15.75 -31.55
C THR A 256 -10.20 16.99 -31.91
N ALA A 257 -10.24 17.38 -33.19
CA ALA A 257 -9.44 18.50 -33.72
C ALA A 257 -9.74 19.86 -33.09
N ASP A 258 -10.95 20.04 -32.53
CA ASP A 258 -11.37 21.21 -31.75
C ASP A 258 -10.81 21.21 -30.31
N GLY A 259 -10.04 20.17 -29.94
CA GLY A 259 -9.39 20.02 -28.65
C GLY A 259 -10.23 19.32 -27.60
N LYS A 260 -11.48 18.92 -27.90
CA LYS A 260 -12.35 18.23 -26.95
C LYS A 260 -11.85 16.81 -26.67
N THR A 261 -11.69 16.47 -25.40
CA THR A 261 -11.33 15.13 -24.91
C THR A 261 -12.59 14.37 -24.49
N THR A 262 -12.65 13.09 -24.84
CA THR A 262 -13.72 12.18 -24.44
C THR A 262 -13.13 10.82 -24.17
N GLY A 263 -13.80 10.01 -23.34
CA GLY A 263 -13.40 8.63 -23.13
C GLY A 263 -14.49 7.84 -22.44
N GLY A 264 -14.35 6.52 -22.48
CA GLY A 264 -15.26 5.61 -21.80
C GLY A 264 -14.61 4.27 -21.52
N VAL A 265 -15.22 3.55 -20.59
CA VAL A 265 -14.90 2.16 -20.26
C VAL A 265 -16.05 1.31 -20.77
N THR A 266 -15.73 0.24 -21.47
CA THR A 266 -16.68 -0.81 -21.84
C THR A 266 -16.20 -2.11 -21.20
N THR A 267 -17.00 -2.73 -20.34
CA THR A 267 -16.66 -4.01 -19.70
C THR A 267 -16.91 -5.18 -20.65
N GLY A 268 -16.28 -6.32 -20.38
CA GLY A 268 -16.48 -7.55 -21.18
C GLY A 268 -17.94 -8.06 -21.20
N ASP A 269 -18.76 -7.66 -20.22
CA ASP A 269 -20.20 -7.94 -20.17
C ASP A 269 -21.07 -6.91 -20.95
N GLY A 270 -20.44 -5.89 -21.55
CA GLY A 270 -21.08 -4.88 -22.39
C GLY A 270 -21.61 -3.64 -21.66
N ARG A 271 -21.40 -3.49 -20.34
CA ARG A 271 -21.72 -2.22 -19.66
C ARG A 271 -20.75 -1.13 -20.10
N HIS A 272 -21.26 0.08 -20.23
CA HIS A 272 -20.48 1.23 -20.66
C HIS A 272 -20.62 2.38 -19.66
N GLY A 273 -19.50 2.96 -19.28
CA GLY A 273 -19.44 4.16 -18.45
C GLY A 273 -18.52 5.21 -19.08
N VAL A 274 -18.87 6.48 -18.90
CA VAL A 274 -18.15 7.60 -19.48
C VAL A 274 -17.08 8.07 -18.50
N LEU A 275 -15.89 8.40 -19.01
CA LEU A 275 -14.83 8.96 -18.16
C LEU A 275 -15.19 10.40 -17.73
N PRO A 276 -15.02 10.74 -16.45
CA PRO A 276 -15.23 12.10 -15.96
C PRO A 276 -14.21 13.07 -16.57
N ASP A 277 -14.58 14.34 -16.73
CA ASP A 277 -13.69 15.36 -17.33
C ASP A 277 -12.42 15.55 -16.49
N GLU A 278 -12.54 15.42 -15.16
CA GLU A 278 -11.44 15.54 -14.20
C GLU A 278 -10.32 14.54 -14.47
N PHE A 279 -10.64 13.36 -15.01
CA PHE A 279 -9.66 12.32 -15.34
C PHE A 279 -8.61 12.83 -16.34
N PHE A 280 -9.02 13.62 -17.35
CA PHE A 280 -8.08 14.12 -18.37
C PHE A 280 -7.11 15.19 -17.85
N THR A 281 -7.34 15.68 -16.63
CA THR A 281 -6.49 16.67 -15.97
C THR A 281 -5.75 16.09 -14.75
N HIS A 282 -5.81 14.78 -14.53
CA HIS A 282 -5.30 14.14 -13.32
C HIS A 282 -3.76 14.00 -13.34
N PRO A 283 -3.04 14.41 -12.27
CA PRO A 283 -1.57 14.38 -12.23
C PRO A 283 -0.98 12.95 -12.17
N ASP A 284 -1.66 12.02 -11.47
CA ASP A 284 -1.13 10.67 -11.21
C ASP A 284 -1.17 9.72 -12.43
N ILE A 285 -1.68 10.21 -13.57
CA ILE A 285 -1.54 9.49 -14.84
C ILE A 285 -0.07 9.30 -15.19
N THR A 286 0.79 10.24 -14.76
CA THR A 286 2.22 10.30 -15.12
C THR A 286 3.11 9.39 -14.27
N ILE A 287 2.70 9.13 -13.02
CA ILE A 287 3.48 8.36 -12.04
C ILE A 287 2.50 7.58 -11.16
N ALA A 288 2.65 6.27 -11.10
CA ALA A 288 1.87 5.41 -10.21
C ALA A 288 2.82 4.57 -9.34
N GLY A 289 2.72 4.68 -8.00
CA GLY A 289 3.62 3.94 -7.10
C GLY A 289 5.11 4.30 -7.24
N GLY A 290 5.42 5.50 -7.76
CA GLY A 290 6.78 5.93 -8.09
C GLY A 290 7.34 5.33 -9.39
N ALA A 291 6.54 4.57 -10.14
CA ALA A 291 6.91 4.09 -11.47
C ALA A 291 6.39 5.03 -12.58
N LEU A 292 7.18 5.16 -13.64
CA LEU A 292 6.74 5.81 -14.87
C LEU A 292 5.63 5.00 -15.54
N THR A 293 4.67 5.67 -16.15
CA THR A 293 3.52 5.03 -16.85
C THR A 293 3.66 5.15 -18.37
N GLY A 294 4.63 5.94 -18.85
CA GLY A 294 4.77 6.32 -20.27
C GLY A 294 3.89 7.49 -20.67
N LEU A 295 3.15 8.08 -19.73
CA LEU A 295 2.17 9.15 -19.96
C LEU A 295 2.66 10.52 -19.44
N GLU A 296 3.96 10.64 -19.11
CA GLU A 296 4.54 11.72 -18.28
C GLU A 296 4.41 13.13 -18.88
N LYS A 297 4.38 13.25 -20.21
CA LYS A 297 4.39 14.54 -20.92
C LYS A 297 3.00 15.10 -21.20
N GLN A 298 1.95 14.48 -20.67
CA GLN A 298 0.58 14.71 -21.15
C GLN A 298 -0.35 15.50 -20.22
N ALA A 299 0.10 15.80 -18.99
CA ALA A 299 -0.67 16.54 -17.99
C ALA A 299 -1.20 17.92 -18.45
N GLU A 300 -0.75 18.43 -19.60
CA GLU A 300 -1.19 19.71 -20.18
C GLU A 300 -1.68 19.60 -21.65
N ARG A 301 -1.73 18.40 -22.25
CA ARG A 301 -1.74 18.25 -23.71
C ARG A 301 -2.89 17.48 -24.34
N GLY A 302 -3.86 16.94 -23.61
CA GLY A 302 -5.03 16.27 -24.21
C GLY A 302 -5.44 14.99 -23.48
N ILE A 303 -5.69 13.90 -24.23
CA ILE A 303 -5.93 12.57 -23.63
C ILE A 303 -4.61 11.91 -23.24
N PRO A 304 -4.53 11.04 -22.22
CA PRO A 304 -3.35 10.21 -21.96
C PRO A 304 -3.03 9.28 -23.15
N MET A 305 -1.76 9.24 -23.57
CA MET A 305 -1.27 8.59 -24.78
C MET A 305 0.24 8.24 -24.65
N LEU A 306 0.62 7.07 -25.15
CA LEU A 306 2.02 6.77 -25.43
C LEU A 306 2.48 7.47 -26.70
N THR A 307 3.63 8.16 -26.62
CA THR A 307 4.25 8.82 -27.78
C THR A 307 5.67 8.32 -27.98
N PRO A 308 6.26 8.43 -29.19
CA PRO A 308 7.68 8.14 -29.40
C PRO A 308 8.59 8.86 -28.40
N GLN A 309 8.23 10.09 -28.04
CA GLN A 309 8.96 10.90 -27.07
C GLN A 309 8.80 10.42 -25.61
N SER A 310 7.72 9.72 -25.30
CA SER A 310 7.54 9.03 -24.02
C SER A 310 8.41 7.79 -24.00
N VAL A 311 8.41 7.01 -25.07
CA VAL A 311 9.23 5.80 -25.18
C VAL A 311 10.71 6.14 -25.02
N GLU A 312 11.24 7.15 -25.71
CA GLU A 312 12.66 7.56 -25.54
C GLU A 312 13.05 7.77 -24.07
N ASN A 313 12.18 8.43 -23.28
CA ASN A 313 12.41 8.65 -21.85
C ASN A 313 12.44 7.33 -21.03
N LEU A 314 11.69 6.31 -21.43
CA LEU A 314 11.64 5.01 -20.74
C LEU A 314 12.97 4.24 -20.82
N GLY A 315 13.85 4.58 -21.76
CA GLY A 315 15.09 3.83 -21.99
C GLY A 315 16.02 3.86 -20.78
N ASN A 316 15.94 4.96 -20.02
CA ASN A 316 16.71 5.18 -18.80
C ASN A 316 15.88 5.01 -17.51
N ALA A 317 14.63 4.59 -17.61
CA ALA A 317 13.76 4.45 -16.46
C ALA A 317 14.23 3.28 -15.57
N GLY A 318 14.33 3.53 -14.26
CA GLY A 318 14.53 2.47 -13.26
C GLY A 318 13.23 1.74 -12.92
N LYS A 319 12.09 2.42 -13.06
CA LYS A 319 10.76 1.86 -12.85
C LYS A 319 9.80 2.24 -13.97
N TYR A 320 9.04 1.28 -14.46
CA TYR A 320 8.00 1.43 -15.46
C TYR A 320 6.84 0.47 -15.15
N GLY A 321 5.63 1.00 -14.99
CA GLY A 321 4.40 0.23 -14.76
C GLY A 321 3.42 0.28 -15.93
N GLY A 322 3.72 1.08 -16.97
CA GLY A 322 2.93 1.19 -18.19
C GLY A 322 1.62 1.98 -18.08
N PRO A 323 0.95 2.21 -19.22
CA PRO A 323 -0.22 3.08 -19.30
C PRO A 323 -1.44 2.54 -18.57
N ALA A 324 -1.64 1.22 -18.61
CA ALA A 324 -2.77 0.56 -17.96
C ALA A 324 -2.80 0.86 -16.45
N LEU A 325 -1.63 0.84 -15.80
CA LEU A 325 -1.51 1.18 -14.39
C LEU A 325 -1.78 2.68 -14.12
N GLY A 326 -1.25 3.56 -14.97
CA GLY A 326 -1.48 5.01 -14.86
C GLY A 326 -2.96 5.38 -14.99
N VAL A 327 -3.64 4.80 -15.98
CA VAL A 327 -5.08 4.98 -16.19
C VAL A 327 -5.89 4.39 -15.04
N ALA A 328 -5.57 3.18 -14.57
CA ALA A 328 -6.25 2.57 -13.42
C ALA A 328 -6.16 3.46 -12.17
N THR A 329 -4.97 3.99 -11.89
CA THR A 329 -4.70 4.89 -10.76
C THR A 329 -5.54 6.15 -10.87
N ALA A 330 -5.45 6.87 -11.98
CA ALA A 330 -6.18 8.12 -12.16
C ALA A 330 -7.71 7.94 -12.18
N LEU A 331 -8.22 6.84 -12.74
CA LEU A 331 -9.67 6.56 -12.70
C LEU A 331 -10.17 6.33 -11.29
N TYR A 332 -9.43 5.55 -10.50
CA TYR A 332 -9.79 5.28 -9.12
C TYR A 332 -9.79 6.57 -8.30
N ASP A 333 -8.74 7.38 -8.43
CA ASP A 333 -8.60 8.64 -7.70
C ASP A 333 -9.71 9.62 -8.05
N THR A 334 -10.04 9.72 -9.33
CA THR A 334 -11.10 10.62 -9.81
C THR A 334 -12.47 10.18 -9.33
N VAL A 335 -12.77 8.87 -9.32
CA VAL A 335 -14.11 8.37 -8.97
C VAL A 335 -14.32 8.24 -7.46
N THR A 336 -13.26 7.95 -6.70
CA THR A 336 -13.37 7.70 -5.25
C THR A 336 -12.87 8.85 -4.38
N ALA A 337 -12.15 9.82 -4.95
CA ALA A 337 -11.42 10.87 -4.25
C ALA A 337 -10.39 10.34 -3.21
N LYS A 338 -9.91 9.11 -3.39
CA LYS A 338 -8.85 8.47 -2.60
C LYS A 338 -7.76 7.97 -3.53
N THR A 339 -6.50 7.97 -3.10
CA THR A 339 -5.43 7.46 -3.97
C THR A 339 -5.57 5.94 -4.16
N PHE A 340 -5.32 5.46 -5.38
CA PHE A 340 -5.38 4.04 -5.73
C PHE A 340 -4.33 3.25 -4.97
N GLN A 341 -3.16 3.86 -4.74
CA GLN A 341 -2.11 3.26 -3.94
C GLN A 341 -2.56 3.09 -2.48
N ASP A 342 -3.16 4.11 -1.85
CA ASP A 342 -3.67 3.99 -0.48
C ASP A 342 -4.84 3.01 -0.40
N ALA A 343 -5.67 2.96 -1.43
CA ALA A 343 -6.77 2.01 -1.50
C ALA A 343 -6.31 0.57 -1.74
N CYS A 344 -5.31 0.38 -2.58
CA CYS A 344 -4.64 -0.90 -2.79
C CYS A 344 -3.98 -1.32 -1.47
N VAL A 345 -3.21 -0.44 -0.84
CA VAL A 345 -2.64 -0.66 0.50
C VAL A 345 -3.73 -0.93 1.52
N ALA A 346 -4.88 -0.25 1.52
CA ALA A 346 -6.00 -0.48 2.43
C ALA A 346 -6.74 -1.79 2.18
N ALA A 347 -6.92 -2.17 0.92
CA ALA A 347 -7.55 -3.42 0.49
C ALA A 347 -6.64 -4.62 0.78
N ILE A 348 -5.33 -4.45 0.57
CA ILE A 348 -4.29 -5.42 0.90
C ILE A 348 -4.16 -5.51 2.41
N SER A 349 -3.85 -4.41 3.11
CA SER A 349 -3.77 -4.33 4.59
C SER A 349 -5.06 -4.77 5.29
N GLY A 350 -6.17 -4.79 4.55
CA GLY A 350 -7.45 -5.31 5.00
C GLY A 350 -7.92 -4.55 6.23
N THR A 351 -7.85 -3.21 6.23
CA THR A 351 -8.13 -2.31 7.36
C THR A 351 -7.32 -2.62 8.61
N ALA A 352 -6.59 -1.63 9.16
CA ALA A 352 -6.16 -1.64 10.57
C ALA A 352 -7.26 -2.29 11.41
N GLY A 353 -6.94 -3.42 12.06
CA GLY A 353 -7.90 -4.47 12.41
C GLY A 353 -9.30 -3.97 12.73
N ILE A 354 -10.32 -4.57 12.11
CA ILE A 354 -11.73 -4.40 12.46
C ILE A 354 -11.93 -4.80 13.94
N ALA A 355 -11.63 -3.87 14.83
CA ALA A 355 -12.29 -3.69 16.11
C ALA A 355 -13.49 -2.79 15.84
N GLY A 356 -14.53 -3.36 15.24
CA GLY A 356 -15.77 -2.65 14.88
C GLY A 356 -16.66 -3.55 14.04
N GLY A 357 -17.30 -4.51 14.70
CA GLY A 357 -17.77 -5.76 14.08
C GLY A 357 -18.77 -5.66 12.93
N TYR A 358 -18.72 -6.69 12.08
CA TYR A 358 -19.90 -7.47 11.69
C TYR A 358 -19.52 -8.96 11.61
N VAL A 359 -20.38 -9.77 12.20
CA VAL A 359 -20.49 -11.24 12.20
C VAL A 359 -20.61 -11.70 10.71
N VAL A 360 -19.93 -12.70 10.16
CA VAL A 360 -20.02 -14.17 10.32
C VAL A 360 -18.87 -14.76 9.48
N GLY A 361 -18.28 -15.87 9.94
CA GLY A 361 -17.08 -16.46 9.34
C GLY A 361 -17.11 -16.78 7.85
N GLY A 362 -15.88 -16.88 7.31
CA GLY A 362 -15.58 -17.41 5.98
C GLY A 362 -15.13 -16.35 4.98
N LEU A 363 -13.98 -16.64 4.36
CA LEU A 363 -13.59 -16.21 3.01
C LEU A 363 -13.01 -14.79 2.86
N GLY A 364 -11.80 -14.71 2.33
CA GLY A 364 -11.10 -13.48 1.93
C GLY A 364 -11.86 -12.60 0.93
N ALA A 365 -12.96 -13.08 0.34
CA ALA A 365 -13.86 -12.30 -0.51
C ALA A 365 -15.01 -11.59 0.25
N ALA A 366 -15.39 -12.09 1.44
CA ALA A 366 -16.47 -11.49 2.23
C ALA A 366 -16.01 -10.24 3.01
N GLY A 367 -14.72 -10.14 3.34
CA GLY A 367 -14.14 -8.99 4.04
C GLY A 367 -14.18 -7.70 3.20
N ILE A 368 -13.84 -7.78 1.91
CA ILE A 368 -13.84 -6.62 1.00
C ILE A 368 -15.26 -6.11 0.72
N THR A 369 -16.24 -7.01 0.65
CA THR A 369 -17.66 -6.65 0.45
C THR A 369 -18.31 -6.10 1.73
N ALA A 370 -17.92 -6.58 2.91
CA ALA A 370 -18.37 -6.02 4.19
C ALA A 370 -17.79 -4.62 4.49
N LEU A 371 -16.62 -4.29 3.91
CA LEU A 371 -15.94 -3.00 4.05
C LEU A 371 -16.42 -1.92 3.07
N GLY A 372 -17.42 -2.21 2.24
CA GLY A 372 -17.99 -1.25 1.31
C GLY A 372 -17.11 -0.93 0.09
N SER A 373 -16.15 -1.80 -0.23
CA SER A 373 -15.26 -1.67 -1.40
C SER A 373 -15.38 -2.86 -2.37
N PRO A 374 -16.60 -3.19 -2.85
CA PRO A 374 -16.84 -4.33 -3.73
C PRO A 374 -16.01 -4.30 -5.02
N GLU A 375 -15.55 -3.13 -5.45
CA GLU A 375 -14.65 -2.94 -6.59
C GLU A 375 -13.33 -3.72 -6.49
N PHE A 376 -12.83 -4.01 -5.29
CA PHE A 376 -11.60 -4.79 -5.07
C PHE A 376 -11.84 -6.29 -4.85
N ALA A 377 -13.08 -6.77 -4.96
CA ALA A 377 -13.39 -8.20 -4.87
C ALA A 377 -12.57 -9.09 -5.83
N PRO A 378 -12.24 -8.65 -7.07
CA PRO A 378 -11.35 -9.41 -7.96
C PRO A 378 -9.93 -9.63 -7.38
N ILE A 379 -9.39 -8.66 -6.62
CA ILE A 379 -8.10 -8.81 -5.93
C ILE A 379 -8.20 -9.92 -4.87
N ALA A 380 -9.24 -9.90 -4.05
CA ALA A 380 -9.46 -10.92 -3.01
C ALA A 380 -9.72 -12.33 -3.58
N ALA A 381 -10.43 -12.43 -4.70
CA ALA A 381 -10.69 -13.71 -5.35
C ALA A 381 -9.41 -14.30 -5.98
N GLY A 382 -8.53 -13.47 -6.54
CA GLY A 382 -7.22 -13.88 -7.07
C GLY A 382 -6.18 -14.22 -5.99
N ALA A 383 -6.36 -13.71 -4.76
CA ALA A 383 -5.45 -13.96 -3.64
C ALA A 383 -5.43 -15.41 -3.13
N GLY A 384 -6.37 -16.27 -3.58
CA GLY A 384 -6.41 -17.69 -3.25
C GLY A 384 -5.41 -18.56 -4.03
N ASP A 385 -4.98 -18.13 -5.21
CA ASP A 385 -4.13 -18.89 -6.15
C ASP A 385 -2.75 -18.22 -6.35
N VAL A 386 -2.16 -17.69 -5.27
CA VAL A 386 -0.94 -16.87 -5.31
C VAL A 386 0.31 -17.74 -5.35
N VAL A 387 0.66 -18.20 -6.55
CA VAL A 387 2.06 -18.48 -6.92
C VAL A 387 2.30 -17.96 -8.34
N GLY A 388 2.33 -16.63 -8.49
CA GLY A 388 3.21 -15.99 -9.48
C GLY A 388 2.64 -15.24 -10.69
N SER A 389 1.33 -15.24 -10.97
CA SER A 389 0.74 -14.59 -12.17
C SER A 389 -0.11 -13.35 -11.89
N TRP A 390 -0.16 -12.89 -10.64
CA TRP A 390 -1.34 -12.20 -10.12
C TRP A 390 -1.28 -10.66 -10.18
N THR A 391 -0.11 -10.08 -10.42
CA THR A 391 0.24 -8.72 -10.00
C THR A 391 -0.64 -7.60 -10.59
N PHE A 392 -1.12 -7.73 -11.84
CA PHE A 392 -1.99 -6.72 -12.49
C PHE A 392 -3.12 -7.27 -13.36
N GLY A 393 -3.33 -8.60 -13.42
CA GLY A 393 -4.37 -9.21 -14.26
C GLY A 393 -5.82 -8.86 -13.88
N TYR A 394 -6.03 -8.19 -12.74
CA TYR A 394 -7.34 -7.78 -12.23
C TYR A 394 -7.73 -6.33 -12.57
N LEU A 395 -6.84 -5.54 -13.19
CA LEU A 395 -7.06 -4.11 -13.41
C LEU A 395 -8.33 -3.82 -14.23
N GLY A 396 -8.61 -4.61 -15.27
CA GLY A 396 -9.84 -4.49 -16.08
C GLY A 396 -11.10 -4.55 -15.22
N GLY A 397 -11.21 -5.57 -14.36
CA GLY A 397 -12.38 -5.76 -13.50
C GLY A 397 -12.57 -4.64 -12.48
N ILE A 398 -11.48 -4.07 -11.94
CA ILE A 398 -11.56 -2.90 -11.06
C ILE A 398 -12.09 -1.69 -11.84
N ILE A 399 -11.45 -1.36 -12.97
CA ILE A 399 -11.81 -0.20 -13.78
C ILE A 399 -13.28 -0.30 -14.22
N GLY A 400 -13.70 -1.47 -14.69
CA GLY A 400 -15.07 -1.76 -15.09
C GLY A 400 -16.10 -1.56 -13.97
N ASN A 401 -15.79 -2.02 -12.76
CA ASN A 401 -16.70 -1.88 -11.62
C ASN A 401 -16.77 -0.45 -11.07
N VAL A 402 -15.67 0.30 -11.15
CA VAL A 402 -15.60 1.69 -10.70
C VAL A 402 -16.39 2.60 -11.64
N VAL A 403 -16.26 2.42 -12.95
CA VAL A 403 -16.82 3.33 -13.96
C VAL A 403 -18.20 2.92 -14.47
N CYS A 404 -18.47 1.63 -14.68
CA CYS A 404 -19.69 1.13 -15.33
C CYS A 404 -20.81 0.72 -14.36
N ARG A 405 -20.95 1.41 -13.23
CA ARG A 405 -21.87 1.06 -12.11
C ARG A 405 -23.30 0.75 -12.53
#